data_AF-A0A831KI28-F1
#
_entry.id   AF-A0A831KI28-F1
#
_cell.length_a   1.000
_cell.length_b   1.000
_cell.length_c   1.000
_cell.angle_alpha   90.00
_cell.angle_beta   90.00
_cell.angle_gamma   90.00
#
_symmetry.space_group_name_H-M   'P 1'
#
loop_
_entity.id
_entity.type
_entity.pdbx_description
1 polymer ?
#
loop_
_entity_poly.entity_id
_entity_poly.type
_entity_poly.pdbx_seq_one_letter_code
_entity_poly.pdbx_strand_id
1 'polypeptide(L)'
;MAGLVFALLGGCGGGAGRAAGQPYRLTVWFHAGQAPERRVMHAAVRRFNAVQHAVRVHLVLIPEGSYNGQVQAAALAGDLPDVLEFDGPYVYNYVWEGKLIPLDGLLPRRLLRGLLPSIVRQGTYRGRLYSVAMFDSGLGLWGNRRELERAGVRIPATPRAAWSATRFDRVLATLARHDPDGKALDLKLNYPGEWLTYAFSPLIESAGGDLLDRRTDRTAQGFLSGP
;
A
#
# COMPACT_ATOMS: atom_id res chain seq x y z
N MET A 1 -34.60 -40.07 43.20
CA MET A 1 -33.30 -39.67 42.63
C MET A 1 -33.57 -38.82 41.39
N ALA A 2 -33.38 -37.51 41.50
CA ALA A 2 -33.50 -36.58 40.38
C ALA A 2 -32.09 -36.40 39.77
N GLY A 3 -31.91 -36.85 38.54
CA GLY A 3 -30.63 -36.75 37.82
C GLY A 3 -30.51 -35.40 37.13
N LEU A 4 -29.54 -34.60 37.58
CA LEU A 4 -29.16 -33.32 36.98
C LEU A 4 -28.39 -33.58 35.67
N VAL A 5 -28.95 -33.21 34.52
CA VAL A 5 -28.24 -33.25 33.24
C VAL A 5 -27.45 -31.95 33.09
N PHE A 6 -26.13 -32.03 33.21
CA PHE A 6 -25.22 -30.92 32.93
C PHE A 6 -25.00 -30.83 31.41
N ALA A 7 -25.66 -29.87 30.77
CA ALA A 7 -25.38 -29.51 29.39
C ALA A 7 -24.10 -28.68 29.32
N LEU A 8 -22.99 -29.29 28.90
CA LEU A 8 -21.78 -28.56 28.54
C LEU A 8 -21.96 -27.94 27.14
N LEU A 9 -22.23 -26.63 27.11
CA LEU A 9 -22.13 -25.80 25.92
C LEU A 9 -20.65 -25.70 25.53
N GLY A 10 -20.20 -26.58 24.63
CA GLY A 10 -18.89 -26.48 23.98
C GLY A 10 -18.90 -25.36 22.96
N GLY A 11 -18.44 -24.16 23.36
CA GLY A 11 -18.12 -23.07 22.44
C GLY A 11 -16.96 -23.46 21.54
N CYS A 12 -17.21 -23.57 20.23
CA CYS A 12 -16.18 -23.73 19.21
C CYS A 12 -15.45 -22.40 18.99
N GLY A 13 -14.51 -22.07 19.88
CA GLY A 13 -13.44 -21.12 19.58
C GLY A 13 -12.27 -21.88 18.99
N GLY A 14 -11.92 -21.60 17.73
CA GLY A 14 -10.84 -22.23 16.95
C GLY A 14 -9.43 -21.95 17.46
N GLY A 15 -9.15 -22.26 18.73
CA GLY A 15 -7.79 -22.38 19.26
C GLY A 15 -7.39 -23.84 19.25
N ALA A 16 -6.92 -24.36 18.11
CA ALA A 16 -6.27 -25.66 18.07
C ALA A 16 -5.10 -25.65 19.07
N GLY A 17 -5.23 -26.40 20.17
CA GLY A 17 -4.22 -26.52 21.20
C GLY A 17 -2.89 -26.92 20.59
N ARG A 18 -1.89 -26.03 20.71
CA ARG A 18 -0.56 -26.26 20.16
C ARG A 18 0.12 -27.40 20.93
N ALA A 19 0.46 -28.48 20.24
CA ALA A 19 1.34 -29.51 20.81
C ALA A 19 2.67 -28.86 21.22
N ALA A 20 3.10 -29.11 22.46
CA ALA A 20 4.35 -28.60 22.98
C ALA A 20 5.52 -29.03 22.06
N GLY A 21 6.32 -28.06 21.61
CA GLY A 21 7.50 -28.31 20.76
C GLY A 21 7.32 -28.07 19.26
N GLN A 22 6.11 -27.80 18.76
CA GLN A 22 5.90 -27.46 17.34
C GLN A 22 6.00 -25.94 17.09
N PRO A 23 6.64 -25.50 15.99
CA PRO A 23 6.70 -24.09 15.65
C PRO A 23 5.30 -23.54 15.38
N TYR A 24 5.07 -22.29 15.74
CA TYR A 24 3.82 -21.60 15.38
C TYR A 24 3.80 -21.37 13.86
N ARG A 25 2.75 -21.84 13.17
CA ARG A 25 2.57 -21.57 11.74
C ARG A 25 1.96 -20.19 11.59
N LEU A 26 2.67 -19.30 10.92
CA LEU A 26 2.26 -17.91 10.67
C LEU A 26 1.95 -17.76 9.18
N THR A 27 0.68 -17.55 8.84
CA THR A 27 0.21 -17.41 7.47
C THR A 27 0.33 -15.96 7.03
N VAL A 28 0.97 -15.74 5.88
CA VAL A 28 1.16 -14.42 5.29
C VAL A 28 0.49 -14.41 3.92
N TRP A 29 -0.45 -13.50 3.71
CA TRP A 29 -0.98 -13.23 2.36
C TRP A 29 -0.21 -12.07 1.75
N PHE A 30 0.09 -12.20 0.46
CA PHE A 30 0.92 -11.25 -0.28
C PHE A 30 0.50 -11.21 -1.75
N HIS A 31 0.53 -10.03 -2.37
CA HIS A 31 0.25 -9.90 -3.80
C HIS A 31 1.24 -10.73 -4.63
N ALA A 32 0.72 -11.58 -5.52
CA ALA A 32 1.56 -12.47 -6.31
C ALA A 32 2.54 -11.69 -7.19
N GLY A 33 2.19 -10.49 -7.65
CA GLY A 33 3.09 -9.64 -8.44
C GLY A 33 3.73 -10.35 -9.65
N GLN A 34 4.90 -9.87 -10.04
CA GLN A 34 5.68 -10.41 -11.15
C GLN A 34 6.60 -11.56 -10.73
N ALA A 35 7.06 -12.36 -11.69
CA ALA A 35 7.94 -13.50 -11.39
C ALA A 35 9.21 -13.13 -10.57
N PRO A 36 9.89 -11.99 -10.81
CA PRO A 36 11.00 -11.57 -9.95
C PRO A 36 10.59 -11.31 -8.49
N GLU A 37 9.47 -10.64 -8.27
CA GLU A 37 8.96 -10.32 -6.91
C GLU A 37 8.63 -11.59 -6.14
N ARG A 38 7.94 -12.55 -6.78
CA ARG A 38 7.66 -13.88 -6.20
C ARG A 38 8.93 -14.58 -5.75
N ARG A 39 9.97 -14.58 -6.59
CA ARG A 39 11.25 -15.21 -6.25
C ARG A 39 11.90 -14.56 -5.03
N VAL A 40 11.87 -13.23 -4.96
CA VAL A 40 12.41 -12.48 -3.81
C VAL A 40 11.63 -12.79 -2.55
N MET A 41 10.29 -12.80 -2.60
CA MET A 41 9.46 -13.05 -1.42
C MET A 41 9.63 -14.49 -0.90
N HIS A 42 9.63 -15.50 -1.79
CA HIS A 42 9.92 -16.87 -1.39
C HIS A 42 11.33 -17.02 -0.78
N ALA A 43 12.33 -16.32 -1.32
CA ALA A 43 13.68 -16.33 -0.76
C ALA A 43 13.73 -15.68 0.64
N ALA A 44 13.01 -14.57 0.85
CA ALA A 44 12.91 -13.90 2.15
C ALA A 44 12.27 -14.82 3.20
N VAL A 45 11.16 -15.48 2.86
CA VAL A 45 10.47 -16.44 3.74
C VAL A 45 11.34 -17.65 4.04
N ARG A 46 12.04 -18.20 3.04
CA ARG A 46 13.00 -19.30 3.24
C ARG A 46 14.12 -18.90 4.20
N ARG A 47 14.68 -17.70 4.04
CA ARG A 47 15.73 -17.18 4.94
C ARG A 47 15.21 -17.00 6.36
N PHE A 48 14.05 -16.38 6.53
CA PHE A 48 13.43 -16.20 7.85
C PHE A 48 13.18 -17.54 8.54
N ASN A 49 12.63 -18.52 7.82
CA ASN A 49 12.42 -19.86 8.34
C ASN A 49 13.76 -20.55 8.68
N ALA A 50 14.82 -20.37 7.90
CA ALA A 50 16.09 -21.04 8.16
C ALA A 50 16.81 -20.57 9.46
N VAL A 51 16.60 -19.32 9.90
CA VAL A 51 17.35 -18.73 11.02
C VAL A 51 16.67 -18.87 12.40
N GLN A 52 15.47 -19.44 12.47
CA GLN A 52 14.77 -19.65 13.74
C GLN A 52 13.81 -20.85 13.71
N HIS A 53 13.43 -21.34 14.89
CA HIS A 53 12.60 -22.54 15.07
C HIS A 53 11.29 -22.29 15.83
N ALA A 54 11.03 -21.07 16.29
CA ALA A 54 9.82 -20.75 17.05
C ALA A 54 8.59 -20.56 16.15
N VAL A 55 8.80 -20.08 14.92
CA VAL A 55 7.77 -19.71 13.95
C VAL A 55 8.09 -20.35 12.59
N ARG A 56 7.06 -20.72 11.83
CA ARG A 56 7.17 -21.11 10.42
C ARG A 56 6.23 -20.26 9.60
N VAL A 57 6.81 -19.38 8.79
CA VAL A 57 6.06 -18.54 7.86
C VAL A 57 5.59 -19.37 6.67
N HIS A 58 4.29 -19.31 6.40
CA HIS A 58 3.62 -19.89 5.26
C HIS A 58 3.07 -18.78 4.36
N LEU A 59 3.77 -18.53 3.26
CA LEU A 59 3.40 -17.51 2.29
C LEU A 59 2.32 -18.01 1.33
N VAL A 60 1.26 -17.23 1.19
CA VAL A 60 0.19 -17.42 0.22
C VAL A 60 0.22 -16.24 -0.75
N LEU A 61 0.57 -16.53 -2.00
CA LEU A 61 0.60 -15.53 -3.06
C LEU A 61 -0.76 -15.49 -3.75
N ILE A 62 -1.40 -14.33 -3.75
CA ILE A 62 -2.74 -14.16 -4.33
C ILE A 62 -2.66 -13.23 -5.55
N PRO A 63 -3.27 -13.58 -6.69
CA PRO A 63 -3.24 -12.73 -7.88
C PRO A 63 -3.84 -11.33 -7.65
N GLU A 64 -3.16 -10.31 -8.19
CA GLU A 64 -3.47 -8.89 -8.03
C GLU A 64 -4.97 -8.57 -8.17
N GLY A 65 -5.57 -8.96 -9.30
CA GLY A 65 -6.97 -8.64 -9.61
C GLY A 65 -8.01 -9.29 -8.69
N SER A 66 -7.59 -10.18 -7.78
CA SER A 66 -8.46 -10.85 -6.82
C SER A 66 -8.11 -10.57 -5.36
N TYR A 67 -6.97 -9.92 -5.10
CA TYR A 67 -6.41 -9.80 -3.76
C TYR A 67 -7.36 -9.11 -2.79
N ASN A 68 -7.74 -7.87 -3.11
CA ASN A 68 -8.61 -7.06 -2.26
C ASN A 68 -9.98 -7.73 -2.02
N GLY A 69 -10.55 -8.38 -3.04
CA GLY A 69 -11.79 -9.13 -2.89
C GLY A 69 -11.67 -10.34 -1.96
N GLN A 70 -10.55 -11.06 -2.02
CA GLN A 70 -10.28 -12.19 -1.11
C GLN A 70 -10.06 -11.73 0.33
N VAL A 71 -9.31 -10.64 0.55
CA VAL A 71 -9.12 -10.08 1.89
C VAL A 71 -10.45 -9.60 2.48
N GLN A 72 -11.29 -8.93 1.68
CA GLN A 72 -12.61 -8.50 2.13
C GLN A 72 -13.50 -9.69 2.50
N ALA A 73 -13.55 -10.72 1.67
CA ALA A 73 -14.33 -11.93 1.95
C ALA A 73 -13.84 -12.63 3.24
N ALA A 74 -12.53 -12.76 3.42
CA ALA A 74 -11.93 -13.32 4.63
C ALA A 74 -12.24 -12.47 5.88
N ALA A 75 -12.22 -11.14 5.77
CA ALA A 75 -12.57 -10.23 6.87
C ALA A 75 -14.03 -10.38 7.32
N LEU A 76 -14.94 -10.60 6.37
CA LEU A 76 -16.36 -10.86 6.63
C LEU A 76 -16.59 -12.25 7.25
N ALA A 77 -15.85 -13.26 6.79
CA ALA A 77 -15.92 -14.63 7.30
C ALA A 77 -15.24 -14.82 8.68
N GLY A 78 -14.33 -13.91 9.05
CA GLY A 78 -13.50 -14.07 10.26
C GLY A 78 -12.26 -14.95 10.03
N ASP A 79 -11.87 -15.14 8.77
CA ASP A 79 -10.83 -16.07 8.32
C ASP A 79 -9.58 -15.34 7.76
N LEU A 80 -9.27 -14.14 8.29
CA LEU A 80 -8.06 -13.41 7.89
C LEU A 80 -6.79 -14.18 8.27
N PRO A 81 -5.70 -14.05 7.48
CA PRO A 81 -4.40 -14.61 7.85
C PRO A 81 -3.78 -13.83 9.01
N ASP A 82 -2.69 -14.38 9.56
CA ASP A 82 -1.96 -13.75 10.67
C ASP A 82 -1.28 -12.43 10.24
N VAL A 83 -0.82 -12.35 8.99
CA VAL A 83 -0.22 -11.15 8.41
C VAL A 83 -0.76 -10.91 7.00
N LEU A 84 -1.16 -9.67 6.76
CA LEU A 84 -1.59 -9.17 5.46
C LEU A 84 -0.56 -8.17 4.95
N GLU A 85 -0.17 -8.32 3.69
CA GLU A 85 0.34 -7.18 2.93
C GLU A 85 -0.84 -6.44 2.30
N PHE A 86 -0.76 -5.12 2.28
CA PHE A 86 -1.82 -4.23 1.83
C PHE A 86 -1.23 -3.19 0.89
N ASP A 87 -2.02 -2.83 -0.11
CA ASP A 87 -1.88 -1.52 -0.71
C ASP A 87 -2.31 -0.43 0.30
N GLY A 88 -1.56 0.69 0.30
CA GLY A 88 -1.62 1.74 1.32
C GLY A 88 -3.02 2.28 1.59
N PRO A 89 -3.79 2.68 0.55
CA PRO A 89 -5.15 3.22 0.71
C PRO A 89 -6.13 2.27 1.40
N TYR A 90 -5.91 0.95 1.30
CA TYR A 90 -6.83 -0.05 1.87
C TYR A 90 -6.63 -0.29 3.37
N VAL A 91 -5.44 0.01 3.91
CA VAL A 91 -5.10 -0.27 5.33
C VAL A 91 -6.13 0.31 6.28
N TYR A 92 -6.54 1.57 6.06
CA TYR A 92 -7.41 2.30 6.98
C TYR A 92 -8.81 1.73 7.10
N ASN A 93 -9.34 1.08 6.05
CA ASN A 93 -10.64 0.42 6.11
C ASN A 93 -10.64 -0.69 7.16
N TYR A 94 -9.60 -1.53 7.16
CA TYR A 94 -9.47 -2.65 8.10
C TYR A 94 -9.08 -2.19 9.50
N VAL A 95 -8.36 -1.08 9.65
CA VAL A 95 -8.14 -0.45 10.96
C VAL A 95 -9.46 0.06 11.54
N TRP A 96 -10.27 0.75 10.73
CA TRP A 96 -11.56 1.30 11.16
C TRP A 96 -12.55 0.19 11.55
N GLU A 97 -12.57 -0.90 10.80
CA GLU A 97 -13.38 -2.09 11.10
C GLU A 97 -12.87 -2.92 12.29
N GLY A 98 -11.74 -2.55 12.89
CA GLY A 98 -11.14 -3.27 14.02
C GLY A 98 -10.55 -4.63 13.65
N LYS A 99 -10.21 -4.85 12.38
CA LYS A 99 -9.65 -6.10 11.87
C LYS A 99 -8.13 -6.19 12.00
N LEU A 100 -7.46 -5.06 12.24
CA LEU A 100 -6.01 -5.00 12.43
C LEU A 100 -5.66 -4.63 13.86
N ILE A 101 -4.66 -5.32 14.40
CA ILE A 101 -4.03 -4.95 15.67
C ILE A 101 -2.92 -3.92 15.42
N PRO A 102 -2.68 -3.01 16.37
CA PRO A 102 -1.55 -2.11 16.30
C PRO A 102 -0.23 -2.85 16.55
N LEU A 103 0.84 -2.36 15.93
CA LEU A 103 2.21 -2.88 15.99
C LEU A 103 3.05 -2.28 17.13
N ASP A 104 2.43 -1.46 18.00
CA ASP A 104 3.09 -0.83 19.14
C ASP A 104 3.80 -1.88 20.01
N GLY A 105 5.12 -1.74 20.17
CA GLY A 105 5.93 -2.69 20.97
C GLY A 105 6.26 -4.02 20.28
N LEU A 106 5.70 -4.32 19.11
CA LEU A 106 6.00 -5.53 18.34
C LEU A 106 7.24 -5.38 17.44
N LEU A 107 7.62 -4.14 17.13
CA LEU A 107 8.72 -3.84 16.22
C LEU A 107 9.96 -3.33 16.97
N PRO A 108 11.18 -3.77 16.57
CA PRO A 108 12.41 -3.25 17.15
C PRO A 108 12.53 -1.74 16.91
N ARG A 109 12.91 -0.97 17.95
CA ARG A 109 13.12 0.48 17.84
C ARG A 109 14.11 0.86 16.73
N ARG A 110 15.11 0.01 16.45
CA ARG A 110 16.07 0.22 15.35
C ARG A 110 15.39 0.18 13.99
N LEU A 111 14.42 -0.72 13.78
CA LEU A 111 13.65 -0.79 12.55
C LEU A 111 12.82 0.48 12.39
N LEU A 112 12.09 0.87 13.42
CA LEU A 112 11.23 2.07 13.39
C LEU A 112 12.00 3.35 13.04
N ARG A 113 13.20 3.53 13.60
CA ARG A 113 14.07 4.68 13.27
C ARG A 113 14.61 4.66 11.84
N GLY A 114 14.64 3.50 11.19
CA GLY A 114 15.09 3.35 9.81
C GLY A 114 13.98 3.55 8.78
N LEU A 115 12.72 3.69 9.20
CA LEU A 115 11.60 3.90 8.30
C LEU A 115 11.55 5.35 7.81
N LEU A 116 11.13 5.54 6.56
CA LEU A 116 10.85 6.87 6.04
C LEU A 116 9.69 7.50 6.82
N PRO A 117 9.72 8.82 7.08
CA PRO A 117 8.59 9.51 7.71
C PRO A 117 7.25 9.36 6.96
N SER A 118 7.29 9.19 5.63
CA SER A 118 6.10 8.87 4.82
C SER A 118 5.46 7.56 5.25
N ILE A 119 6.25 6.49 5.34
CA ILE A 119 5.80 5.16 5.76
C ILE A 119 5.23 5.17 7.17
N VAL A 120 5.89 5.85 8.11
CA VAL A 120 5.38 5.95 9.49
C VAL A 120 4.04 6.68 9.51
N ARG A 121 3.91 7.78 8.77
CA ARG A 121 2.66 8.54 8.68
C ARG A 121 1.53 7.73 8.06
N GLN A 122 1.79 7.05 6.93
CA GLN A 122 0.81 6.18 6.26
C GLN A 122 0.39 5.00 7.14
N GLY A 123 1.32 4.42 7.90
CA GLY A 123 1.01 3.32 8.81
C GLY A 123 0.34 3.73 10.11
N THR A 124 0.24 5.04 10.42
CA THR A 124 -0.27 5.53 11.70
C THR A 124 -1.71 5.97 11.60
N TYR A 125 -2.55 5.48 12.51
CA TYR A 125 -3.93 5.91 12.65
C TYR A 125 -4.24 6.22 14.11
N ARG A 126 -4.79 7.42 14.40
CA ARG A 126 -5.09 7.91 15.76
C ARG A 126 -3.94 7.72 16.75
N GLY A 127 -2.71 8.02 16.30
CA GLY A 127 -1.50 7.97 17.12
C GLY A 127 -0.91 6.58 17.34
N ARG A 128 -1.43 5.54 16.68
CA ARG A 128 -0.93 4.16 16.80
C ARG A 128 -0.47 3.63 15.45
N LEU A 129 0.63 2.89 15.44
CA LEU A 129 1.17 2.30 14.22
C LEU A 129 0.46 0.97 13.92
N TYR A 130 -0.14 0.82 12.75
CA TYR A 130 -0.86 -0.39 12.31
C TYR A 130 -0.17 -1.12 11.16
N SER A 131 0.63 -0.42 10.35
CA SER A 131 1.37 -1.04 9.25
C SER A 131 2.75 -0.44 9.08
N VAL A 132 3.63 -1.20 8.44
CA VAL A 132 4.94 -0.76 7.94
C VAL A 132 5.09 -1.26 6.52
N ALA A 133 5.96 -0.62 5.74
CA ALA A 133 6.14 -0.99 4.34
C ALA A 133 7.49 -1.66 4.09
N MET A 134 7.51 -2.64 3.17
CA MET A 134 8.75 -3.24 2.66
C MET A 134 9.39 -2.39 1.55
N PHE A 135 8.58 -1.57 0.88
CA PHE A 135 8.96 -0.63 -0.16
C PHE A 135 7.95 0.53 -0.16
N ASP A 136 8.34 1.67 -0.71
CA ASP A 136 7.48 2.84 -0.90
C ASP A 136 7.25 3.03 -2.40
N SER A 137 6.06 3.45 -2.80
CA SER A 137 5.73 3.76 -4.19
C SER A 137 5.74 5.28 -4.40
N GLY A 138 6.18 5.71 -5.57
CA GLY A 138 6.25 7.13 -5.90
C GLY A 138 6.00 7.40 -7.36
N LEU A 139 5.43 8.56 -7.66
CA LEU A 139 5.18 9.01 -9.01
C LEU A 139 6.41 9.71 -9.59
N GLY A 140 6.66 9.44 -10.87
CA GLY A 140 7.69 10.09 -11.64
C GLY A 140 7.22 10.33 -13.07
N LEU A 141 7.58 11.49 -13.62
CA LEU A 141 7.41 11.76 -15.04
C LEU A 141 8.62 11.21 -15.80
N TRP A 142 8.37 10.25 -16.69
CA TRP A 142 9.39 9.68 -17.56
C TRP A 142 9.33 10.35 -18.92
N GLY A 143 10.50 10.75 -19.44
CA GLY A 143 10.61 11.41 -20.74
C GLY A 143 11.73 10.83 -21.58
N ASN A 144 11.56 10.85 -22.90
CA ASN A 144 12.61 10.45 -23.83
C ASN A 144 13.66 11.56 -23.93
N ARG A 145 14.86 11.30 -23.38
CA ARG A 145 15.98 12.27 -23.38
C ARG A 145 16.31 12.78 -24.78
N ARG A 146 16.35 11.91 -25.79
CA ARG A 146 16.71 12.29 -27.16
C ARG A 146 15.71 13.25 -27.77
N GLU A 147 14.42 13.06 -27.50
CA GLU A 147 13.37 13.97 -28.00
C GLU A 147 13.44 15.33 -27.29
N LEU A 148 13.66 15.33 -25.97
CA LEU A 148 13.82 16.56 -25.20
C LEU A 148 15.04 17.38 -25.67
N GLU A 149 16.17 16.73 -25.93
CA GLU A 149 17.39 17.36 -26.45
C GLU A 149 17.19 17.89 -27.87
N ARG A 150 16.58 17.09 -28.77
CA ARG A 150 16.25 17.53 -30.14
C ARG A 150 15.31 18.74 -30.16
N ALA A 151 14.38 18.80 -29.22
CA ALA A 151 13.46 19.93 -29.05
C ALA A 151 14.10 21.15 -28.34
N GLY A 152 15.39 21.09 -27.97
CA GLY A 152 16.08 22.17 -27.25
C GLY A 152 15.54 22.39 -25.82
N VAL A 153 14.88 21.39 -25.23
CA VAL A 153 14.26 21.49 -23.92
C VAL A 153 15.30 21.25 -22.81
N ARG A 154 15.44 22.21 -21.89
CA ARG A 154 16.22 22.01 -20.66
C ARG A 154 15.61 20.90 -19.81
N ILE A 155 16.37 19.83 -19.54
CA ILE A 155 15.98 18.75 -18.64
C ILE A 155 16.31 19.14 -17.17
N PRO A 156 15.34 19.13 -16.23
CA PRO A 156 15.60 19.37 -14.81
C PRO A 156 16.47 18.28 -14.19
N ALA A 157 17.54 18.66 -13.50
CA ALA A 157 18.40 17.72 -12.77
C ALA A 157 17.95 17.47 -11.32
N THR A 158 17.09 18.33 -10.77
CA THR A 158 16.60 18.23 -9.39
C THR A 158 15.16 18.72 -9.29
N PRO A 159 14.41 18.32 -8.25
CA PRO A 159 13.07 18.86 -8.00
C PRO A 159 13.04 20.39 -7.85
N ARG A 160 14.08 20.99 -7.24
CA ARG A 160 14.21 22.46 -7.13
C ARG A 160 14.35 23.16 -8.48
N ALA A 161 14.83 22.45 -9.50
CA ALA A 161 14.97 22.97 -10.87
C ALA A 161 13.84 22.53 -11.80
N ALA A 162 12.75 21.97 -11.24
CA ALA A 162 11.57 21.54 -11.98
C ALA A 162 11.00 22.67 -12.86
N TRP A 163 10.26 22.28 -13.89
CA TRP A 163 9.56 23.25 -14.72
C TRP A 163 8.38 23.83 -13.95
N SER A 164 8.10 25.11 -14.15
CA SER A 164 6.78 25.66 -13.82
C SER A 164 5.72 25.07 -14.73
N ALA A 165 4.45 25.12 -14.33
CA ALA A 165 3.33 24.66 -15.16
C ALA A 165 3.37 25.28 -16.57
N THR A 166 3.53 26.61 -16.67
CA THR A 166 3.65 27.32 -17.96
C THR A 166 4.82 26.81 -18.81
N ARG A 167 5.96 26.47 -18.17
CA ARG A 167 7.11 25.92 -18.90
C ARG A 167 6.84 24.49 -19.34
N PHE A 168 6.19 23.69 -18.51
CA PHE A 168 5.79 22.33 -18.84
C PHE A 168 4.84 22.32 -20.05
N ASP A 169 3.83 23.19 -20.07
CA ASP A 169 2.91 23.32 -21.21
C ASP A 169 3.64 23.66 -22.52
N ARG A 170 4.61 24.59 -22.47
CA ARG A 170 5.43 24.94 -23.64
C ARG A 170 6.31 23.79 -24.11
N VAL A 171 6.83 22.98 -23.18
CA VAL A 171 7.60 21.77 -23.50
C VAL A 171 6.69 20.77 -24.20
N LEU A 172 5.51 20.48 -23.66
CA LEU A 172 4.55 19.55 -24.26
C LEU A 172 4.12 20.03 -25.66
N ALA A 173 3.79 21.31 -25.81
CA ALA A 173 3.43 21.88 -27.11
C ALA A 173 4.58 21.80 -28.13
N THR A 174 5.83 21.88 -27.68
CA THR A 174 7.00 21.75 -28.56
C THR A 174 7.20 20.31 -28.98
N LEU A 175 7.14 19.36 -28.04
CA LEU A 175 7.25 17.94 -28.33
C LEU A 175 6.12 17.48 -29.27
N ALA A 176 4.89 17.95 -29.06
CA ALA A 176 3.74 17.61 -29.89
C ALA A 176 3.91 18.02 -31.37
N ARG A 177 4.65 19.10 -31.67
CA ARG A 177 4.94 19.49 -33.06
C ARG A 177 5.93 18.55 -33.77
N HIS A 178 6.68 17.78 -33.00
CA HIS A 178 7.69 16.85 -33.50
C HIS A 178 7.24 15.39 -33.42
N ASP A 179 6.08 15.12 -32.81
CA ASP A 179 5.52 13.78 -32.71
C ASP A 179 4.50 13.52 -33.84
N PRO A 180 4.58 12.38 -34.57
CA PRO A 180 3.66 12.06 -35.66
C PRO A 180 2.17 12.07 -35.28
N ASP A 181 1.81 11.73 -34.04
CA ASP A 181 0.41 11.70 -33.58
C ASP A 181 0.02 12.93 -32.74
N GLY A 182 0.97 13.85 -32.51
CA GLY A 182 0.81 15.06 -31.73
C GLY A 182 0.66 14.83 -30.22
N LYS A 183 0.92 13.62 -29.70
CA LYS A 183 0.76 13.27 -28.28
C LYS A 183 2.10 13.33 -27.56
N ALA A 184 2.28 14.37 -26.75
CA ALA A 184 3.50 14.59 -25.97
C ALA A 184 3.43 14.07 -24.51
N LEU A 185 2.28 13.56 -24.07
CA LEU A 185 2.03 13.17 -22.68
C LEU A 185 1.03 12.02 -22.60
N ASP A 186 1.43 10.94 -21.93
CA ASP A 186 0.54 9.85 -21.51
C ASP A 186 0.30 9.96 -20.01
N LEU A 187 -0.97 10.19 -19.62
CA LEU A 187 -1.42 10.28 -18.23
C LEU A 187 -2.08 8.99 -17.73
N LYS A 188 -2.10 7.92 -18.55
CA LYS A 188 -2.76 6.65 -18.25
C LYS A 188 -4.21 6.80 -17.79
N LEU A 189 -4.96 7.69 -18.44
CA LEU A 189 -6.38 7.94 -18.12
C LEU A 189 -7.30 6.75 -18.37
N ASN A 190 -6.79 5.68 -18.98
CA ASN A 190 -7.50 4.42 -19.16
C ASN A 190 -7.50 3.53 -17.90
N TYR A 191 -6.84 3.94 -16.81
CA TYR A 191 -6.83 3.21 -15.54
C TYR A 191 -8.02 3.65 -14.68
N PRO A 192 -8.84 2.70 -14.16
CA PRO A 192 -9.94 3.01 -13.25
C PRO A 192 -9.46 3.11 -11.79
N GLY A 193 -10.37 3.50 -10.91
CA GLY A 193 -10.18 3.40 -9.46
C GLY A 193 -9.17 4.39 -8.89
N GLU A 194 -8.29 3.89 -8.03
CA GLU A 194 -7.37 4.69 -7.21
C GLU A 194 -6.32 5.47 -8.02
N TRP A 195 -6.08 5.09 -9.29
CA TRP A 195 -5.13 5.79 -10.17
C TRP A 195 -5.38 7.30 -10.26
N LEU A 196 -6.64 7.74 -10.35
CA LEU A 196 -6.95 9.17 -10.48
C LEU A 196 -6.52 9.94 -9.22
N THR A 197 -6.81 9.41 -8.04
CA THR A 197 -6.37 10.04 -6.80
C THR A 197 -4.86 9.97 -6.64
N TYR A 198 -4.26 8.81 -6.93
CA TYR A 198 -2.82 8.61 -6.83
C TYR A 198 -2.04 9.56 -7.75
N ALA A 199 -2.35 9.53 -9.05
CA ALA A 199 -1.62 10.25 -10.10
C ALA A 199 -1.76 11.78 -10.01
N PHE A 200 -2.91 12.27 -9.57
CA PHE A 200 -3.24 13.69 -9.66
C PHE A 200 -3.27 14.44 -8.32
N SER A 201 -3.39 13.77 -7.17
CA SER A 201 -3.34 14.47 -5.88
C SER A 201 -2.05 15.28 -5.67
N PRO A 202 -0.84 14.81 -6.10
CA PRO A 202 0.37 15.61 -5.93
C PRO A 202 0.33 16.92 -6.71
N LEU A 203 -0.37 16.96 -7.85
CA LEU A 203 -0.54 18.20 -8.62
C LEU A 203 -1.42 19.19 -7.87
N ILE A 204 -2.54 18.72 -7.32
CA ILE A 204 -3.47 19.52 -6.50
C ILE A 204 -2.74 20.06 -5.27
N GLU A 205 -2.06 19.19 -4.54
CA GLU A 205 -1.28 19.53 -3.34
C GLU A 205 -0.15 20.52 -3.66
N SER A 206 0.55 20.35 -4.79
CA SER A 206 1.60 21.28 -5.22
C SER A 206 1.09 22.68 -5.56
N ALA A 207 -0.18 22.80 -5.95
CA ALA A 207 -0.86 24.06 -6.20
C ALA A 207 -1.43 24.72 -4.92
N GLY A 208 -1.23 24.09 -3.75
CA GLY A 208 -1.75 24.54 -2.46
C GLY A 208 -3.16 24.06 -2.14
N GLY A 209 -3.72 23.17 -2.96
CA GLY A 209 -5.01 22.50 -2.69
C GLY A 209 -4.85 21.23 -1.85
N ASP A 210 -5.96 20.55 -1.59
CA ASP A 210 -5.98 19.23 -0.97
C ASP A 210 -7.26 18.47 -1.39
N LEU A 211 -7.28 17.15 -1.18
CA LEU A 211 -8.47 16.33 -1.45
C LEU A 211 -9.51 16.42 -0.32
N LEU A 212 -9.06 16.66 0.91
CA LEU A 212 -9.85 16.56 2.13
C LEU A 212 -9.41 17.61 3.17
N ASP A 213 -10.29 17.94 4.12
CA ASP A 213 -9.92 18.71 5.30
C ASP A 213 -8.98 17.92 6.22
N ARG A 214 -7.67 18.13 6.11
CA ARG A 214 -6.63 17.43 6.90
C ARG A 214 -6.70 17.65 8.41
N ARG A 215 -7.53 18.57 8.89
CA ARG A 215 -7.77 18.76 10.34
C ARG A 215 -8.70 17.70 10.90
N THR A 216 -9.65 17.25 10.09
CA THR A 216 -10.74 16.37 10.54
C THR A 216 -10.80 15.05 9.78
N ASP A 217 -10.24 15.00 8.58
CA ASP A 217 -10.31 13.89 7.61
C ASP A 217 -11.76 13.44 7.32
N ARG A 218 -12.72 14.38 7.39
CA ARG A 218 -14.17 14.08 7.36
C ARG A 218 -14.94 14.64 6.19
N THR A 219 -14.37 15.57 5.43
CA THR A 219 -15.07 16.23 4.33
C THR A 219 -14.14 16.61 3.20
N ALA A 220 -14.64 16.46 1.96
CA ALA A 220 -14.04 16.99 0.74
C ALA A 220 -14.68 18.32 0.31
N GLN A 221 -15.77 18.73 0.97
CA GLN A 221 -16.50 19.95 0.63
C GLN A 221 -15.61 21.18 0.87
N GLY A 222 -15.47 22.02 -0.17
CA GLY A 222 -14.60 23.19 -0.13
C GLY A 222 -13.10 22.90 -0.34
N PHE A 223 -12.74 21.63 -0.58
CA PHE A 223 -11.39 21.20 -0.93
C PHE A 223 -11.37 20.65 -2.36
N LEU A 224 -12.04 19.52 -2.58
CA LEU A 224 -12.18 18.91 -3.90
C LEU A 224 -13.44 19.40 -4.64
N SER A 225 -14.50 19.67 -3.87
CA SER A 225 -15.84 20.03 -4.37
C SER A 225 -16.13 21.54 -4.28
N GLY A 226 -15.08 22.36 -4.16
CA GLY A 226 -15.19 23.82 -4.15
C GLY A 226 -15.33 24.39 -5.57
N PRO A 227 -15.90 25.60 -5.73
CA PRO A 227 -15.96 26.30 -7.01
C PRO A 227 -14.57 26.61 -7.57
#